data_AF-A0A1E5SPV6-F1
#
_entry.id   AF-A0A1E5SPV6-F1
#
_cell.length_a   1.000
_cell.length_b   1.000
_cell.length_c   1.000
_cell.angle_alpha   90.00
_cell.angle_beta   90.00
_cell.angle_gamma   90.00
#
_symmetry.space_group_name_H-M   'P 1'
#
loop_
_entity.id
_entity.type
_entity.pdbx_description
1 polymer ?
#
loop_
_entity_poly.entity_id
_entity_poly.type
_entity_poly.pdbx_seq_one_letter_code
_entity_poly.pdbx_strand_id
1 'polypeptide(L)'
;MSPRRKLIDLKSYGQTGKDLDAFRVELSLRLMPLIFSFESIKELQYEALKHIKPINKSLQNNPSSIHKGITKVVDHFFGNRKKVQVHRINSDGTMTPVGKKHDEQEDSEEMFQRWVSGFSQIPNHHLNYLKPQVEEDLKEINKLIKFYEGLEEVKDFLVTRKVRPFHDTRTILDFYSRCQEERQKILDYYLEGVYERAIAKSRAHIFPGLGLQSLDFWKDYPYELGRHPYGRALDYREIDHVSHRLSEVPVRFNGELKILYQENKEQFYKEYFKLRPLEKIFEGMCSNFEYLPMTNNRSHIFEELRAVFKKKQWLAFYALALPQVEGVFAEMVKSANPRSGVITKALSDKVRSVRPDYELSDVYFDYYEYELPKQRNSFSHTGVVQNAKLKAYDTLIDLEHILSVYASLENPLVAIHKTLRNRNLKDFTDFKGFAKYFNLLNALPKEHKSKPDLKIALDNFNQNFLREACSIEGIVRNAEANIDFGFSDLWSRCKSSIPEFQNIVSWRAINKPKLQKLLLEEKFKENSKDFFQFNDEEVSIAISMKIFFYGVENHIYKGHRPDELKRAFQTWEDNKSFVKWLIDFKSLIPELLD
;
A
#
# COMPACT_ATOMS: atom_id res chain seq x y z
N MET A 1 47.40 4.68 -4.29
CA MET A 1 47.35 3.21 -4.50
C MET A 1 46.09 2.69 -3.84
N SER A 2 45.08 2.29 -4.61
CA SER A 2 43.87 1.66 -4.06
C SER A 2 44.24 0.28 -3.50
N PRO A 3 43.80 -0.11 -2.28
CA PRO A 3 44.15 -1.39 -1.70
C PRO A 3 43.73 -2.51 -2.66
N ARG A 4 44.64 -3.44 -2.98
CA ARG A 4 44.34 -4.62 -3.82
C ARG A 4 43.19 -5.38 -3.17
N ARG A 5 41.97 -5.14 -3.67
CA ARG A 5 40.76 -5.83 -3.22
C ARG A 5 40.99 -7.34 -3.40
N LYS A 6 40.88 -8.09 -2.31
CA LYS A 6 41.06 -9.54 -2.27
C LYS A 6 40.09 -10.19 -3.26
N LEU A 7 40.57 -11.13 -4.08
CA LEU A 7 39.73 -11.92 -4.99
C LEU A 7 38.81 -12.85 -4.21
N ILE A 8 37.64 -13.14 -4.75
CA ILE A 8 36.66 -14.10 -4.21
C ILE A 8 37.21 -15.51 -4.44
N ASP A 9 37.48 -16.27 -3.39
CA ASP A 9 37.96 -17.65 -3.54
C ASP A 9 36.76 -18.59 -3.71
N LEU A 10 36.55 -19.14 -4.91
CA LEU A 10 35.40 -20.03 -5.16
C LEU A 10 35.38 -21.22 -4.18
N LYS A 11 36.55 -21.65 -3.69
CA LYS A 11 36.66 -22.75 -2.72
C LYS A 11 36.24 -22.38 -1.30
N SER A 12 36.09 -21.09 -0.96
CA SER A 12 35.60 -20.70 0.36
C SER A 12 34.09 -20.83 0.51
N TYR A 13 33.38 -21.13 -0.58
CA TYR A 13 31.93 -21.33 -0.60
C TYR A 13 31.63 -22.81 -0.80
N GLY A 14 30.69 -23.34 -0.02
CA GLY A 14 30.15 -24.68 -0.23
C GLY A 14 29.28 -24.77 -1.50
N GLN A 15 28.40 -25.77 -1.54
CA GLN A 15 27.49 -26.02 -2.67
C GLN A 15 26.02 -25.85 -2.28
N THR A 16 25.74 -25.18 -1.16
CA THR A 16 24.36 -24.93 -0.71
C THR A 16 23.80 -23.68 -1.36
N GLY A 17 22.47 -23.51 -1.33
CA GLY A 17 21.83 -22.26 -1.78
C GLY A 17 22.33 -21.04 -0.99
N LYS A 18 22.52 -21.19 0.33
CA LYS A 18 23.06 -20.13 1.19
C LYS A 18 24.48 -19.71 0.79
N ASP A 19 25.33 -20.67 0.41
CA ASP A 19 26.68 -20.39 -0.07
C ASP A 19 26.66 -19.63 -1.40
N LEU A 20 25.76 -20.02 -2.31
CA LEU A 20 25.56 -19.32 -3.59
C LEU A 20 25.05 -17.88 -3.37
N ASP A 21 24.10 -17.68 -2.45
CA ASP A 21 23.58 -16.34 -2.14
C ASP A 21 24.69 -15.45 -1.55
N ALA A 22 25.49 -15.96 -0.61
CA ALA A 22 26.63 -15.24 -0.04
C ALA A 22 27.68 -14.90 -1.11
N PHE A 23 27.97 -15.85 -2.01
CA PHE A 23 28.87 -15.63 -3.15
C PHE A 23 28.35 -14.53 -4.08
N ARG A 24 27.06 -14.56 -4.43
CA ARG A 24 26.42 -13.56 -5.30
C ARG A 24 26.44 -12.17 -4.69
N VAL A 25 26.21 -12.04 -3.38
CA VAL A 25 26.31 -10.75 -2.67
C VAL A 25 27.73 -10.20 -2.76
N GLU A 26 28.75 -11.01 -2.46
CA GLU A 26 30.14 -10.54 -2.56
C GLU A 26 30.51 -10.17 -4.01
N LEU A 27 30.11 -10.99 -4.99
CA LEU A 27 30.35 -10.71 -6.40
C LEU A 27 29.68 -9.40 -6.84
N SER A 28 28.43 -9.18 -6.44
CA SER A 28 27.69 -7.96 -6.73
C SER A 28 28.41 -6.73 -6.16
N LEU A 29 28.85 -6.77 -4.90
CA LEU A 29 29.61 -5.68 -4.28
C LEU A 29 30.92 -5.34 -5.03
N ARG A 30 31.57 -6.33 -5.67
CA ARG A 30 32.75 -6.09 -6.51
C ARG A 30 32.40 -5.41 -7.83
N LEU A 31 31.28 -5.81 -8.43
CA LEU A 31 30.83 -5.31 -9.74
C LEU A 31 30.15 -3.94 -9.67
N MET A 32 29.52 -3.59 -8.54
CA MET A 32 28.77 -2.33 -8.37
C MET A 32 29.48 -1.06 -8.88
N PRO A 33 30.79 -0.82 -8.63
CA PRO A 33 31.47 0.37 -9.14
C PRO A 33 31.58 0.46 -10.67
N LEU A 34 31.42 -0.66 -11.37
CA LEU A 34 31.57 -0.78 -12.82
C LEU A 34 30.26 -1.16 -13.52
N ILE A 35 29.19 -1.42 -12.77
CA ILE A 35 28.00 -2.12 -13.27
C ILE A 35 27.29 -1.38 -14.43
N PHE A 36 27.39 -0.05 -14.44
CA PHE A 36 26.85 0.80 -15.51
C PHE A 36 27.83 1.06 -16.67
N SER A 37 29.08 0.63 -16.56
CA SER A 37 30.08 0.81 -17.62
C SER A 37 30.04 -0.27 -18.70
N PHE A 38 29.29 -1.35 -18.46
CA PHE A 38 29.22 -2.49 -19.40
C PHE A 38 28.25 -2.20 -20.54
N GLU A 39 28.67 -2.53 -21.76
CA GLU A 39 27.88 -2.40 -22.99
C GLU A 39 27.25 -3.73 -23.41
N SER A 40 27.71 -4.85 -22.86
CA SER A 40 27.14 -6.17 -23.13
C SER A 40 27.18 -7.12 -21.93
N ILE A 41 26.29 -8.12 -21.94
CA ILE A 41 26.31 -9.20 -20.94
C ILE A 41 27.64 -9.96 -20.94
N LYS A 42 28.30 -10.09 -22.09
CA LYS A 42 29.59 -10.77 -22.21
C LYS A 42 30.70 -10.02 -21.46
N GLU A 43 30.69 -8.69 -21.50
CA GLU A 43 31.62 -7.87 -20.71
C GLU A 43 31.38 -8.02 -19.22
N LEU A 44 30.12 -7.98 -18.77
CA LEU A 44 29.73 -8.22 -17.39
C LEU A 44 30.18 -9.63 -16.92
N GLN A 45 29.97 -10.66 -17.74
CA GLN A 45 30.44 -12.02 -17.46
C GLN A 45 31.97 -12.08 -17.34
N TYR A 46 32.70 -11.48 -18.27
CA TYR A 46 34.16 -11.46 -18.24
C TYR A 46 34.70 -10.76 -16.99
N GLU A 47 34.16 -9.59 -16.64
CA GLU A 47 34.55 -8.85 -15.43
C GLU A 47 34.17 -9.60 -14.14
N ALA A 48 33.00 -10.24 -14.09
CA ALA A 48 32.62 -11.10 -12.98
C ALA A 48 33.66 -12.21 -12.73
N LEU A 49 34.09 -12.89 -13.79
CA LEU A 49 35.07 -13.98 -13.70
C LEU A 49 36.46 -13.49 -13.27
N LYS A 50 36.87 -12.24 -13.58
CA LYS A 50 38.15 -11.68 -13.11
C LYS A 50 38.24 -11.59 -11.59
N HIS A 51 37.11 -11.45 -10.90
CA HIS A 51 37.06 -11.38 -9.45
C HIS A 51 37.07 -12.75 -8.77
N ILE A 52 37.00 -13.85 -9.51
CA ILE A 52 36.82 -15.20 -8.98
C ILE A 52 38.11 -16.02 -9.12
N LYS A 53 38.70 -16.44 -7.99
CA LYS A 53 39.83 -17.37 -7.93
C LYS A 53 39.32 -18.82 -7.91
N PRO A 54 39.97 -19.77 -8.62
CA PRO A 54 41.17 -19.60 -9.44
C PRO A 54 40.90 -19.19 -10.89
N ILE A 55 39.64 -18.94 -11.27
CA ILE A 55 39.23 -18.69 -12.67
C ILE A 55 40.04 -17.56 -13.30
N ASN A 56 40.21 -16.46 -12.56
CA ASN A 56 40.95 -15.28 -12.96
C ASN A 56 42.36 -15.55 -13.51
N LYS A 57 43.04 -16.60 -13.05
CA LYS A 57 44.41 -16.93 -13.48
C LYS A 57 44.49 -17.44 -14.91
N SER A 58 43.42 -18.07 -15.39
CA SER A 58 43.34 -18.70 -16.72
C SER A 58 42.38 -17.98 -17.67
N LEU A 59 41.80 -16.87 -17.23
CA LEU A 59 40.76 -16.15 -17.96
C LEU A 59 41.38 -15.25 -19.04
N GLN A 60 40.93 -15.41 -20.27
CA GLN A 60 41.26 -14.56 -21.42
C GLN A 60 39.98 -13.88 -21.92
N ASN A 61 40.09 -12.70 -22.52
CA ASN A 61 38.94 -11.98 -23.09
C ASN A 61 38.55 -12.57 -24.46
N ASN A 62 38.08 -13.81 -24.47
CA ASN A 62 37.50 -14.45 -25.65
C ASN A 62 36.35 -15.40 -25.25
N PRO A 63 35.39 -15.65 -26.16
CA PRO A 63 34.19 -16.42 -25.82
C PRO A 63 34.47 -17.81 -25.24
N SER A 64 35.45 -18.55 -25.78
CA SER A 64 35.78 -19.90 -25.29
C SER A 64 36.33 -19.90 -23.88
N SER A 65 37.20 -18.93 -23.55
CA SER A 65 37.77 -18.81 -22.21
C SER A 65 36.72 -18.37 -21.17
N ILE A 66 35.85 -17.43 -21.55
CA ILE A 66 34.71 -16.97 -20.71
C ILE A 66 33.77 -18.13 -20.44
N HIS A 67 33.35 -18.86 -21.48
CA HIS A 67 32.47 -20.03 -21.35
C HIS A 67 33.08 -21.08 -20.42
N LYS A 68 34.36 -21.44 -20.60
CA LYS A 68 35.06 -22.37 -19.70
C LYS A 68 35.10 -21.88 -18.24
N GLY A 69 35.26 -20.58 -18.04
CA GLY A 69 35.21 -19.97 -16.71
C GLY A 69 33.82 -20.07 -16.08
N ILE A 70 32.78 -19.72 -16.84
CA ILE A 70 31.37 -19.86 -16.49
C ILE A 70 31.05 -21.30 -16.09
N THR A 71 31.37 -22.28 -16.95
CA THR A 71 31.09 -23.69 -16.69
C THR A 71 31.71 -24.16 -15.38
N LYS A 72 32.95 -23.75 -15.06
CA LYS A 72 33.60 -24.10 -13.80
C LYS A 72 32.88 -23.53 -12.57
N VAL A 73 32.39 -22.29 -12.65
CA VAL A 73 31.64 -21.67 -11.54
C VAL A 73 30.27 -22.31 -11.38
N VAL A 74 29.57 -22.56 -12.49
CA VAL A 74 28.28 -23.25 -12.49
C VAL A 74 28.42 -24.68 -11.97
N ASP A 75 29.41 -25.44 -12.42
CA ASP A 75 29.65 -26.81 -11.94
C ASP A 75 30.02 -26.85 -10.46
N HIS A 76 30.67 -25.82 -9.92
CA HIS A 76 30.93 -25.73 -8.47
C HIS A 76 29.63 -25.74 -7.66
N PHE A 77 28.64 -24.93 -8.02
CA PHE A 77 27.38 -24.82 -7.29
C PHE A 77 26.32 -25.85 -7.71
N PHE A 78 26.32 -26.28 -8.97
CA PHE A 78 25.24 -27.09 -9.57
C PHE A 78 25.69 -28.45 -10.11
N GLY A 79 27.00 -28.76 -10.11
CA GLY A 79 27.54 -29.97 -10.72
C GLY A 79 27.00 -31.27 -10.13
N ASN A 80 26.59 -31.26 -8.86
CA ASN A 80 25.98 -32.42 -8.20
C ASN A 80 24.48 -32.61 -8.53
N ARG A 81 23.77 -31.55 -8.95
CA ARG A 81 22.35 -31.64 -9.37
C ARG A 81 22.19 -32.25 -10.78
N LYS A 82 23.23 -32.23 -11.62
CA LYS A 82 23.24 -32.88 -12.95
C LYS A 82 23.10 -34.42 -12.90
N LYS A 83 23.09 -35.04 -11.71
CA LYS A 83 23.06 -36.49 -11.47
C LYS A 83 21.75 -37.04 -10.87
N VAL A 84 20.66 -36.27 -10.82
CA VAL A 84 19.37 -36.82 -10.36
C VAL A 84 18.79 -37.70 -11.48
N GLN A 85 18.75 -39.02 -11.28
CA GLN A 85 18.01 -39.94 -12.15
C GLN A 85 16.55 -39.96 -11.71
N VAL A 86 15.66 -39.54 -12.61
CA VAL A 86 14.21 -39.68 -12.40
C VAL A 86 13.80 -41.04 -12.90
N HIS A 87 13.18 -41.85 -12.03
CA HIS A 87 12.65 -43.15 -12.38
C HIS A 87 11.13 -43.04 -12.60
N ARG A 88 10.64 -43.62 -13.69
CA ARG A 88 9.20 -43.82 -13.90
C ARG A 88 8.82 -45.18 -13.34
N ILE A 89 7.77 -45.20 -12.53
CA ILE A 89 7.15 -46.44 -12.07
C ILE A 89 6.18 -46.87 -13.17
N ASN A 90 6.44 -48.02 -13.78
CA ASN A 90 5.57 -48.64 -14.76
C ASN A 90 4.35 -49.26 -14.07
N SER A 91 3.30 -49.54 -14.86
CA SER A 91 2.05 -50.14 -14.38
C SER A 91 2.21 -51.53 -13.76
N ASP A 92 3.34 -52.20 -13.99
CA ASP A 92 3.73 -53.48 -13.38
C ASP A 92 4.57 -53.33 -12.10
N GLY A 93 4.78 -52.10 -11.63
CA GLY A 93 5.60 -51.78 -10.44
C GLY A 93 7.10 -51.72 -10.69
N THR A 94 7.57 -51.96 -11.93
CA THR A 94 9.00 -51.85 -12.26
C THR A 94 9.44 -50.40 -12.42
N MET A 95 10.63 -50.06 -11.92
CA MET A 95 11.22 -48.74 -12.10
C MET A 95 12.10 -48.73 -13.34
N THR A 96 11.77 -47.91 -14.34
CA THR A 96 12.67 -47.65 -15.47
C THR A 96 13.25 -46.24 -15.34
N PRO A 97 14.57 -46.05 -15.53
CA PRO A 97 15.12 -44.71 -15.64
C PRO A 97 14.44 -44.01 -16.82
N VAL A 98 13.82 -42.85 -16.56
CA VAL A 98 13.37 -41.98 -17.64
C VAL A 98 14.65 -41.49 -18.29
N GLY A 99 15.01 -42.10 -19.42
CA GLY A 99 16.05 -41.57 -20.29
C GLY A 99 15.69 -40.11 -20.53
N LYS A 100 16.62 -39.19 -20.17
CA LYS A 100 16.44 -37.77 -20.36
C LYS A 100 15.85 -37.58 -21.75
N LYS A 101 14.59 -37.14 -21.85
CA LYS A 101 14.23 -36.36 -23.02
C LYS A 101 15.29 -35.27 -23.07
N HIS A 102 15.82 -35.06 -24.27
CA HIS A 102 16.79 -34.02 -24.60
C HIS A 102 16.16 -32.62 -24.47
N ASP A 103 15.30 -32.41 -23.47
CA ASP A 103 14.59 -31.19 -23.16
C ASP A 103 15.53 -30.39 -22.24
N GLU A 104 16.25 -29.46 -22.89
CA GLU A 104 16.82 -28.23 -22.34
C GLU A 104 17.74 -28.42 -21.14
N GLN A 105 18.95 -28.88 -21.42
CA GLN A 105 20.07 -28.59 -20.53
C GLN A 105 20.27 -27.06 -20.54
N GLU A 106 19.72 -26.36 -19.54
CA GLU A 106 19.85 -24.90 -19.35
C GLU A 106 21.32 -24.52 -19.59
N ASP A 107 21.56 -23.59 -20.52
CA ASP A 107 22.92 -23.23 -20.95
C ASP A 107 23.72 -22.76 -19.72
N SER A 108 24.99 -23.15 -19.62
CA SER A 108 25.82 -22.72 -18.49
C SER A 108 25.92 -21.20 -18.40
N GLU A 109 25.82 -20.49 -19.54
CA GLU A 109 25.77 -19.03 -19.58
C GLU A 109 24.48 -18.48 -18.98
N GLU A 110 23.33 -19.09 -19.29
CA GLU A 110 22.03 -18.74 -18.72
C GLU A 110 21.98 -19.04 -17.22
N MET A 111 22.46 -20.20 -16.80
CA MET A 111 22.58 -20.55 -15.38
C MET A 111 23.46 -19.56 -14.63
N PHE A 112 24.59 -19.15 -15.23
CA PHE A 112 25.48 -18.17 -14.63
C PHE A 112 24.82 -16.80 -14.55
N GLN A 113 24.15 -16.34 -15.62
CA GLN A 113 23.42 -15.08 -15.62
C GLN A 113 22.37 -15.07 -14.52
N ARG A 114 21.50 -16.08 -14.49
CA ARG A 114 20.35 -16.15 -13.58
C ARG A 114 20.73 -16.36 -12.13
N TRP A 115 21.60 -17.33 -11.86
CA TRP A 115 21.83 -17.81 -10.50
C TRP A 115 23.12 -17.28 -9.87
N VAL A 116 24.14 -17.00 -10.68
CA VAL A 116 25.46 -16.59 -10.17
C VAL A 116 25.63 -15.08 -10.21
N SER A 117 25.46 -14.44 -11.37
CA SER A 117 25.56 -12.99 -11.50
C SER A 117 24.29 -12.28 -11.04
N GLY A 118 23.13 -12.92 -11.19
CA GLY A 118 21.83 -12.36 -10.85
C GLY A 118 21.28 -11.36 -11.88
N PHE A 119 21.89 -11.23 -13.05
CA PHE A 119 21.52 -10.27 -14.10
C PHE A 119 21.11 -10.99 -15.40
N SER A 120 19.91 -10.67 -15.91
CA SER A 120 19.43 -11.12 -17.23
C SER A 120 19.69 -10.07 -18.32
N GLN A 121 19.83 -8.80 -17.94
CA GLN A 121 20.19 -7.69 -18.81
C GLN A 121 21.28 -6.84 -18.14
N ILE A 122 21.94 -5.97 -18.90
CA ILE A 122 22.90 -5.01 -18.33
C ILE A 122 22.14 -3.81 -17.73
N PRO A 123 22.47 -3.35 -16.50
CA PRO A 123 21.82 -2.17 -15.92
C PRO A 123 21.91 -0.92 -16.79
N ASN A 124 23.01 -0.74 -17.52
CA ASN A 124 23.21 0.42 -18.41
C ASN A 124 22.12 0.54 -19.48
N HIS A 125 21.60 -0.59 -20.00
CA HIS A 125 20.52 -0.59 -20.97
C HIS A 125 19.24 0.05 -20.41
N HIS A 126 18.86 -0.32 -19.18
CA HIS A 126 17.69 0.29 -18.53
C HIS A 126 17.95 1.74 -18.13
N LEU A 127 19.17 2.05 -17.66
CA LEU A 127 19.56 3.41 -17.31
C LEU A 127 19.41 4.37 -18.51
N ASN A 128 19.83 3.94 -19.70
CA ASN A 128 19.77 4.73 -20.93
C ASN A 128 18.34 5.05 -21.40
N TYR A 129 17.32 4.32 -20.93
CA TYR A 129 15.92 4.63 -21.21
C TYR A 129 15.27 5.42 -20.06
N LEU A 130 15.52 5.02 -18.80
CA LEU A 130 14.90 5.66 -17.63
C LEU A 130 15.39 7.10 -17.45
N LYS A 131 16.72 7.31 -17.52
CA LYS A 131 17.33 8.60 -17.17
C LYS A 131 16.89 9.73 -18.10
N PRO A 132 16.86 9.58 -19.44
CA PRO A 132 16.37 10.64 -20.33
C PRO A 132 14.91 11.02 -20.09
N GLN A 133 14.04 10.07 -19.72
CA GLN A 133 12.64 10.37 -19.41
C GLN A 133 12.55 11.20 -18.12
N VAL A 134 13.27 10.83 -17.06
CA VAL A 134 13.33 11.61 -15.80
C VAL A 134 13.89 13.01 -16.04
N GLU A 135 14.86 13.17 -16.95
CA GLU A 135 15.37 14.49 -17.34
C GLU A 135 14.32 15.33 -18.08
N GLU A 136 13.47 14.71 -18.89
CA GLU A 136 12.37 15.43 -19.54
C GLU A 136 11.29 15.82 -18.52
N ASP A 137 10.93 14.93 -17.60
CA ASP A 137 9.99 15.22 -16.51
C ASP A 137 10.52 16.38 -15.63
N LEU A 138 11.83 16.43 -15.34
CA LEU A 138 12.47 17.57 -14.68
C LEU A 138 12.34 18.87 -15.48
N LYS A 139 12.44 18.83 -16.80
CA LYS A 139 12.24 20.03 -17.63
C LYS A 139 10.78 20.47 -17.62
N GLU A 140 9.85 19.54 -17.73
CA GLU A 140 8.41 19.81 -17.71
C GLU A 140 7.96 20.44 -16.38
N ILE A 141 8.35 19.86 -15.24
CA ILE A 141 8.00 20.43 -13.94
C ILE A 141 8.61 21.82 -13.75
N ASN A 142 9.84 22.04 -14.20
CA ASN A 142 10.48 23.35 -14.13
C ASN A 142 9.82 24.38 -15.06
N LYS A 143 9.29 23.99 -16.22
CA LYS A 143 8.47 24.88 -17.07
C LYS A 143 7.19 25.29 -16.35
N LEU A 144 6.53 24.34 -15.69
CA LEU A 144 5.30 24.59 -14.95
C LEU A 144 5.55 25.50 -13.72
N ILE A 145 6.62 25.25 -12.96
CA ILE A 145 7.08 26.14 -11.88
C ILE A 145 7.30 27.56 -12.39
N LYS A 146 8.02 27.73 -13.51
CA LYS A 146 8.26 29.06 -14.11
C LYS A 146 6.97 29.75 -14.54
N PHE A 147 5.99 28.98 -15.06
CA PHE A 147 4.67 29.51 -15.36
C PHE A 147 4.02 30.09 -14.08
N TYR A 148 4.02 29.34 -12.98
CA TYR A 148 3.50 29.82 -11.69
C TYR A 148 4.26 31.04 -11.16
N GLU A 149 5.60 31.04 -11.19
CA GLU A 149 6.44 32.18 -10.78
C GLU A 149 6.19 33.44 -11.63
N GLY A 150 5.59 33.28 -12.82
CA GLY A 150 5.13 34.38 -13.66
C GLY A 150 3.85 35.06 -13.19
N LEU A 151 3.02 34.37 -12.38
CA LEU A 151 1.76 34.87 -11.86
C LEU A 151 1.96 35.85 -10.69
N GLU A 152 1.12 36.88 -10.62
CA GLU A 152 1.26 37.96 -9.63
C GLU A 152 1.10 37.43 -8.20
N GLU A 153 0.18 36.48 -8.00
CA GLU A 153 -0.09 35.83 -6.73
C GLU A 153 1.15 35.15 -6.15
N VAL A 154 1.94 34.49 -7.01
CA VAL A 154 3.16 33.77 -6.62
C VAL A 154 4.30 34.74 -6.40
N LYS A 155 4.46 35.77 -7.24
CA LYS A 155 5.46 36.83 -7.05
C LYS A 155 5.26 37.52 -5.71
N ASP A 156 4.03 37.93 -5.41
CA ASP A 156 3.65 38.54 -4.14
C ASP A 156 3.94 37.62 -2.96
N PHE A 157 3.63 36.32 -3.08
CA PHE A 157 3.91 35.35 -2.05
C PHE A 157 5.42 35.15 -1.81
N LEU A 158 6.22 35.08 -2.87
CA LEU A 158 7.68 34.90 -2.75
C LEU A 158 8.36 36.09 -2.05
N VAL A 159 7.85 37.31 -2.27
CA VAL A 159 8.35 38.53 -1.62
C VAL A 159 7.85 38.64 -0.18
N THR A 160 6.55 38.48 0.05
CA THR A 160 5.91 38.81 1.34
C THR A 160 5.83 37.65 2.30
N ARG A 161 5.93 36.40 1.81
CA ARG A 161 5.65 35.16 2.53
C ARG A 161 4.25 35.11 3.17
N LYS A 162 3.29 35.90 2.64
CA LYS A 162 1.91 35.96 3.11
C LYS A 162 0.96 35.45 2.05
N VAL A 163 0.02 34.59 2.47
CA VAL A 163 -1.07 34.10 1.62
C VAL A 163 -2.24 35.07 1.73
N ARG A 164 -2.69 35.63 0.60
CA ARG A 164 -3.90 36.45 0.57
C ARG A 164 -5.14 35.57 0.78
N PRO A 165 -6.24 36.08 1.38
CA PRO A 165 -7.40 35.28 1.72
C PRO A 165 -8.29 34.89 0.52
N PHE A 166 -7.93 35.27 -0.71
CA PHE A 166 -8.72 34.98 -1.90
C PHE A 166 -8.62 33.50 -2.31
N HIS A 167 -9.74 32.93 -2.73
CA HIS A 167 -9.84 31.52 -3.11
C HIS A 167 -8.89 31.16 -4.26
N ASP A 168 -8.90 31.94 -5.34
CA ASP A 168 -8.05 31.67 -6.51
C ASP A 168 -6.55 31.76 -6.18
N THR A 169 -6.16 32.74 -5.34
CA THR A 169 -4.79 32.84 -4.84
C THR A 169 -4.39 31.60 -4.05
N ARG A 170 -5.27 31.06 -3.21
CA ARG A 170 -4.99 29.83 -2.46
C ARG A 170 -4.84 28.63 -3.39
N THR A 171 -5.70 28.50 -4.40
CA THR A 171 -5.58 27.44 -5.42
C THR A 171 -4.23 27.52 -6.13
N ILE A 172 -3.87 28.68 -6.67
CA ILE A 172 -2.61 28.87 -7.40
C ILE A 172 -1.41 28.51 -6.52
N LEU A 173 -1.39 28.99 -5.26
CA LEU A 173 -0.29 28.73 -4.33
C LEU A 173 -0.20 27.26 -3.89
N ASP A 174 -1.33 26.56 -3.77
CA ASP A 174 -1.36 25.12 -3.46
C ASP A 174 -0.73 24.31 -4.58
N PHE A 175 -1.17 24.51 -5.82
CA PHE A 175 -0.60 23.82 -6.98
C PHE A 175 0.87 24.19 -7.23
N TYR A 176 1.25 25.44 -6.97
CA TYR A 176 2.66 25.84 -6.98
C TYR A 176 3.48 25.05 -5.96
N SER A 177 2.98 24.88 -4.72
CA SER A 177 3.64 24.06 -3.69
C SER A 177 3.79 22.60 -4.14
N ARG A 178 2.72 22.01 -4.69
CA ARG A 178 2.76 20.64 -5.23
C ARG A 178 3.84 20.48 -6.31
N CYS A 179 4.00 21.47 -7.19
CA CYS A 179 5.05 21.43 -8.21
C CYS A 179 6.46 21.46 -7.60
N GLN A 180 6.67 22.22 -6.53
CA GLN A 180 7.97 22.27 -5.84
C GLN A 180 8.29 20.94 -5.15
N GLU A 181 7.30 20.35 -4.47
CA GLU A 181 7.41 19.02 -3.86
C GLU A 181 7.68 17.94 -4.91
N GLU A 182 6.96 17.99 -6.02
CA GLU A 182 7.13 17.07 -7.14
C GLU A 182 8.51 17.16 -7.77
N ARG A 183 9.03 18.38 -8.00
CA ARG A 183 10.40 18.58 -8.48
C ARG A 183 11.42 17.91 -7.55
N GLN A 184 11.21 18.00 -6.23
CA GLN A 184 12.10 17.35 -5.27
C GLN A 184 12.05 15.83 -5.41
N LYS A 185 10.87 15.22 -5.52
CA LYS A 185 10.72 13.77 -5.74
C LYS A 185 11.43 13.31 -7.02
N ILE A 186 11.27 14.06 -8.12
CA ILE A 186 11.92 13.74 -9.39
C ILE A 186 13.45 13.88 -9.26
N LEU A 187 13.93 14.91 -8.56
CA LEU A 187 15.37 15.11 -8.34
C LEU A 187 15.98 13.99 -7.49
N ASP A 188 15.33 13.62 -6.40
CA ASP A 188 15.76 12.52 -5.52
C ASP A 188 15.82 11.20 -6.31
N TYR A 189 14.81 10.95 -7.14
CA TYR A 189 14.80 9.80 -8.04
C TYR A 189 15.91 9.87 -9.09
N TYR A 190 16.16 11.03 -9.70
CA TYR A 190 17.20 11.22 -10.69
C TYR A 190 18.61 10.95 -10.14
N LEU A 191 18.89 11.41 -8.93
CA LEU A 191 20.21 11.32 -8.30
C LEU A 191 20.56 9.88 -7.90
N GLU A 192 19.62 9.16 -7.29
CA GLU A 192 19.90 7.85 -6.68
C GLU A 192 18.92 6.77 -7.16
N GLY A 193 17.62 7.06 -7.17
CA GLY A 193 16.57 6.08 -7.46
C GLY A 193 16.60 5.43 -8.86
N VAL A 194 17.00 6.18 -9.89
CA VAL A 194 17.11 5.69 -11.28
C VAL A 194 18.14 4.56 -11.39
N TYR A 195 19.27 4.67 -10.70
CA TYR A 195 20.32 3.66 -10.74
C TYR A 195 19.86 2.39 -10.02
N GLU A 196 19.25 2.53 -8.85
CA GLU A 196 18.67 1.41 -8.11
C GLU A 196 17.61 0.68 -8.94
N ARG A 197 16.74 1.45 -9.62
CA ARG A 197 15.70 0.89 -10.49
C ARG A 197 16.29 0.17 -11.69
N ALA A 198 17.29 0.75 -12.36
CA ALA A 198 17.97 0.12 -13.49
C ALA A 198 18.60 -1.21 -13.10
N ILE A 199 19.22 -1.29 -11.92
CA ILE A 199 19.71 -2.54 -11.33
C ILE A 199 18.54 -3.50 -11.07
N ALA A 200 17.46 -3.05 -10.45
CA ALA A 200 16.31 -3.91 -10.16
C ALA A 200 15.69 -4.53 -11.42
N LYS A 201 15.54 -3.77 -12.51
CA LYS A 201 15.01 -4.27 -13.80
C LYS A 201 15.95 -5.23 -14.50
N SER A 202 17.25 -5.02 -14.34
CA SER A 202 18.28 -5.88 -14.94
C SER A 202 18.40 -7.26 -14.28
N ARG A 203 17.81 -7.44 -13.08
CA ARG A 203 17.91 -8.69 -12.32
C ARG A 203 17.13 -9.81 -12.99
N ALA A 204 17.70 -11.00 -12.98
CA ALA A 204 17.04 -12.18 -13.50
C ALA A 204 15.83 -12.55 -12.62
N HIS A 205 14.63 -12.53 -13.20
CA HIS A 205 13.41 -12.93 -12.49
C HIS A 205 13.39 -14.46 -12.32
N ILE A 206 13.14 -14.92 -11.10
CA ILE A 206 13.04 -16.35 -10.78
C ILE A 206 11.79 -16.99 -11.44
N PHE A 207 10.76 -16.19 -11.74
CA PHE A 207 9.53 -16.62 -12.42
C PHE A 207 9.18 -15.70 -13.61
N PRO A 208 9.82 -15.88 -14.78
CA PRO A 208 9.43 -15.17 -15.99
C PRO A 208 8.07 -15.72 -16.46
N GLY A 209 6.97 -14.98 -16.24
CA GLY A 209 5.65 -15.38 -16.75
C GLY A 209 4.43 -14.98 -15.91
N LEU A 210 4.60 -14.56 -14.66
CA LEU A 210 3.51 -13.90 -13.92
C LEU A 210 3.44 -12.45 -14.44
N GLY A 211 2.45 -12.17 -15.28
CA GLY A 211 2.28 -10.92 -16.07
C GLY A 211 2.13 -9.61 -15.29
N LEU A 212 3.03 -9.32 -14.36
CA LEU A 212 3.09 -8.09 -13.56
C LEU A 212 3.85 -6.95 -14.26
N GLN A 213 4.22 -7.11 -15.54
CA GLN A 213 4.97 -6.08 -16.30
C GLN A 213 4.20 -4.75 -16.42
N SER A 214 2.87 -4.76 -16.33
CA SER A 214 2.05 -3.53 -16.37
C SER A 214 2.19 -2.66 -15.11
N LEU A 215 2.58 -3.23 -13.96
CA LEU A 215 2.86 -2.47 -12.74
C LEU A 215 4.28 -1.90 -12.70
N ASP A 216 5.13 -2.30 -13.64
CA ASP A 216 6.54 -1.96 -13.66
C ASP A 216 6.75 -0.47 -14.03
N PHE A 217 5.81 0.11 -14.78
CA PHE A 217 5.77 1.54 -15.13
C PHE A 217 5.71 2.46 -13.90
N TRP A 218 4.88 2.13 -12.91
CA TRP A 218 4.71 2.94 -11.69
C TRP A 218 5.97 2.96 -10.82
N LYS A 219 6.83 1.95 -10.96
CA LYS A 219 8.13 1.85 -10.30
C LYS A 219 9.26 2.49 -11.12
N ASP A 220 9.06 2.62 -12.43
CA ASP A 220 9.98 3.33 -13.32
C ASP A 220 9.91 4.84 -13.10
N TYR A 221 8.74 5.36 -12.71
CA TYR A 221 8.55 6.77 -12.39
C TYR A 221 7.71 6.93 -11.10
N PRO A 222 8.35 6.88 -9.92
CA PRO A 222 7.67 6.86 -8.63
C PRO A 222 7.19 8.25 -8.17
N TYR A 223 6.68 9.06 -9.10
CA TYR A 223 6.21 10.43 -8.88
C TYR A 223 5.03 10.73 -9.83
N GLU A 224 4.20 11.72 -9.50
CA GLU A 224 2.94 12.03 -10.18
C GLU A 224 3.11 12.43 -11.66
N LEU A 225 4.11 13.24 -11.99
CA LEU A 225 4.30 13.70 -13.38
C LEU A 225 4.56 12.53 -14.34
N GLY A 226 5.38 11.57 -13.93
CA GLY A 226 5.73 10.40 -14.72
C GLY A 226 4.56 9.41 -14.88
N ARG A 227 3.49 9.55 -14.09
CA ARG A 227 2.28 8.73 -14.18
C ARG A 227 1.30 9.36 -15.18
N HIS A 228 1.74 9.55 -16.43
CA HIS A 228 1.24 10.46 -17.47
C HIS A 228 -0.29 10.73 -17.67
N PRO A 229 -1.29 9.96 -17.20
CA PRO A 229 -2.65 10.51 -17.04
C PRO A 229 -2.82 11.50 -15.85
N TYR A 230 -1.92 11.50 -14.86
CA TYR A 230 -2.05 12.21 -13.58
C TYR A 230 -1.21 13.49 -13.45
N GLY A 231 -0.32 13.80 -14.39
CA GLY A 231 0.41 15.09 -14.41
C GLY A 231 -0.50 16.33 -14.42
N ARG A 232 -1.79 16.15 -14.74
CA ARG A 232 -2.84 17.18 -14.62
C ARG A 232 -3.05 17.66 -13.17
N ALA A 233 -2.75 16.83 -12.16
CA ALA A 233 -2.89 17.18 -10.75
C ALA A 233 -1.90 18.27 -10.27
N LEU A 234 -0.97 18.68 -11.13
CA LEU A 234 0.04 19.72 -10.87
C LEU A 234 -0.31 21.07 -11.54
N ASP A 235 -1.26 21.08 -12.48
CA ASP A 235 -1.71 22.28 -13.17
C ASP A 235 -3.14 22.66 -12.77
N TYR A 236 -3.30 23.78 -12.07
CA TYR A 236 -4.62 24.24 -11.61
C TYR A 236 -5.59 24.54 -12.77
N ARG A 237 -5.07 24.73 -13.99
CA ARG A 237 -5.88 24.96 -15.21
C ARG A 237 -6.51 23.67 -15.72
N GLU A 238 -5.97 22.53 -15.32
CA GLU A 238 -6.34 21.19 -15.78
C GLU A 238 -7.12 20.40 -14.71
N ILE A 239 -7.71 21.08 -13.72
CA ILE A 239 -8.54 20.44 -12.68
C ILE A 239 -9.59 19.55 -13.34
N ASP A 240 -9.60 18.27 -12.99
CA ASP A 240 -10.52 17.31 -13.60
C ASP A 240 -11.94 17.51 -13.06
N HIS A 241 -12.84 17.94 -13.94
CA HIS A 241 -14.25 18.15 -13.61
C HIS A 241 -15.12 16.92 -13.81
N VAL A 242 -14.62 15.76 -14.22
CA VAL A 242 -15.49 14.64 -14.68
C VAL A 242 -15.06 13.27 -14.16
N SER A 243 -13.77 13.04 -13.89
CA SER A 243 -13.24 11.74 -13.44
C SER A 243 -14.04 11.13 -12.28
N HIS A 244 -14.34 11.93 -11.25
CA HIS A 244 -15.07 11.47 -10.06
C HIS A 244 -16.50 11.05 -10.39
N ARG A 245 -17.10 11.59 -11.47
CA ARG A 245 -18.44 11.21 -11.95
C ARG A 245 -18.43 9.88 -12.69
N LEU A 246 -17.25 9.40 -13.11
CA LEU A 246 -17.09 8.17 -13.88
C LEU A 246 -16.54 7.02 -13.03
N SER A 247 -16.37 7.20 -11.71
CA SER A 247 -15.82 6.18 -10.81
C SER A 247 -16.58 4.86 -10.84
N GLU A 248 -17.88 4.94 -11.12
CA GLU A 248 -18.83 3.84 -11.12
C GLU A 248 -19.18 3.33 -12.53
N VAL A 249 -18.49 3.85 -13.56
CA VAL A 249 -18.65 3.48 -14.96
C VAL A 249 -17.50 2.55 -15.38
N PRO A 250 -17.74 1.52 -16.21
CA PRO A 250 -16.66 0.67 -16.70
C PRO A 250 -15.59 1.49 -17.43
N VAL A 251 -14.32 1.31 -17.02
CA VAL A 251 -13.15 2.09 -17.47
C VAL A 251 -13.06 2.26 -18.99
N ARG A 252 -13.48 1.25 -19.77
CA ARG A 252 -13.48 1.28 -21.24
C ARG A 252 -14.29 2.44 -21.84
N PHE A 253 -15.26 3.00 -21.12
CA PHE A 253 -16.08 4.12 -21.59
C PHE A 253 -15.56 5.48 -21.11
N ASN A 254 -14.56 5.52 -20.25
CA ASN A 254 -14.15 6.77 -19.58
C ASN A 254 -13.64 7.81 -20.58
N GLY A 255 -12.80 7.41 -21.55
CA GLY A 255 -12.24 8.34 -22.53
C GLY A 255 -13.32 9.08 -23.34
N GLU A 256 -14.25 8.32 -23.92
CA GLU A 256 -15.35 8.87 -24.73
C GLU A 256 -16.28 9.77 -23.90
N LEU A 257 -16.64 9.34 -22.68
CA LEU A 257 -17.51 10.11 -21.79
C LEU A 257 -16.84 11.39 -21.29
N LYS A 258 -15.53 11.39 -21.03
CA LYS A 258 -14.81 12.62 -20.66
C LYS A 258 -14.87 13.67 -21.77
N ILE A 259 -14.65 13.26 -23.02
CA ILE A 259 -14.74 14.15 -24.19
C ILE A 259 -16.18 14.68 -24.33
N LEU A 260 -17.17 13.79 -24.26
CA LEU A 260 -18.58 14.17 -24.35
C LEU A 260 -19.00 15.18 -23.26
N TYR A 261 -18.47 15.07 -22.03
CA TYR A 261 -18.80 16.01 -20.96
C TYR A 261 -18.36 17.44 -21.31
N GLN A 262 -17.21 17.58 -21.96
CA GLN A 262 -16.63 18.86 -22.36
C GLN A 262 -17.34 19.44 -23.58
N GLU A 263 -17.66 18.62 -24.58
CA GLU A 263 -18.23 19.06 -25.86
C GLU A 263 -19.76 19.19 -25.82
N ASN A 264 -20.46 18.23 -25.22
CA ASN A 264 -21.92 18.16 -25.20
C ASN A 264 -22.44 17.45 -23.95
N LYS A 265 -22.60 18.24 -22.88
CA LYS A 265 -23.03 17.77 -21.58
C LYS A 265 -24.43 17.14 -21.56
N GLU A 266 -25.33 17.53 -22.46
CA GLU A 266 -26.64 16.87 -22.58
C GLU A 266 -26.48 15.45 -23.12
N GLN A 267 -25.66 15.27 -24.16
CA GLN A 267 -25.38 13.97 -24.75
C GLN A 267 -24.60 13.08 -23.76
N PHE A 268 -23.65 13.65 -23.03
CA PHE A 268 -22.97 12.97 -21.93
C PHE A 268 -23.97 12.30 -20.98
N TYR A 269 -24.96 13.05 -20.45
CA TYR A 269 -25.91 12.47 -19.50
C TYR A 269 -26.86 11.46 -20.14
N LYS A 270 -27.18 11.60 -21.43
CA LYS A 270 -27.95 10.57 -22.15
C LYS A 270 -27.20 9.25 -22.20
N GLU A 271 -25.90 9.25 -22.52
CA GLU A 271 -25.09 8.03 -22.55
C GLU A 271 -24.76 7.52 -21.14
N TYR A 272 -24.42 8.41 -20.21
CA TYR A 272 -24.14 8.08 -18.81
C TYR A 272 -25.32 7.33 -18.18
N PHE A 273 -26.55 7.84 -18.32
CA PHE A 273 -27.73 7.22 -17.71
C PHE A 273 -28.20 5.94 -18.42
N LYS A 274 -27.72 5.63 -19.64
CA LYS A 274 -27.89 4.28 -20.22
C LYS A 274 -27.02 3.25 -19.50
N LEU A 275 -25.82 3.65 -19.08
CA LEU A 275 -24.88 2.79 -18.36
C LEU A 275 -25.20 2.71 -16.86
N ARG A 276 -25.61 3.84 -16.27
CA ARG A 276 -25.96 3.99 -14.84
C ARG A 276 -27.36 4.60 -14.72
N PRO A 277 -28.43 3.78 -14.75
CA PRO A 277 -29.80 4.28 -14.60
C PRO A 277 -30.00 5.07 -13.29
N LEU A 278 -30.88 6.07 -13.32
CA LEU A 278 -31.15 6.94 -12.16
C LEU A 278 -31.59 6.16 -10.91
N GLU A 279 -32.37 5.10 -11.10
CA GLU A 279 -32.81 4.21 -10.02
C GLU A 279 -31.62 3.58 -9.30
N LYS A 280 -30.59 3.15 -10.06
CA LYS A 280 -29.36 2.58 -9.50
C LYS A 280 -28.53 3.59 -8.73
N ILE A 281 -28.50 4.84 -9.17
CA ILE A 281 -27.82 5.92 -8.44
C ILE A 281 -28.51 6.15 -7.09
N PHE A 282 -29.83 6.28 -7.06
CA PHE A 282 -30.56 6.45 -5.80
C PHE A 282 -30.47 5.22 -4.89
N GLU A 283 -30.51 4.00 -5.45
CA GLU A 283 -30.26 2.76 -4.70
C GLU A 283 -28.88 2.79 -4.04
N GLY A 284 -27.83 3.12 -4.81
CA GLY A 284 -26.45 3.22 -4.29
C GLY A 284 -26.31 4.26 -3.19
N MET A 285 -26.93 5.44 -3.35
CA MET A 285 -26.95 6.47 -2.31
C MET A 285 -27.64 5.98 -1.03
N CYS A 286 -28.80 5.34 -1.14
CA CYS A 286 -29.52 4.78 0.02
C CYS A 286 -28.71 3.69 0.71
N SER A 287 -28.12 2.77 -0.05
CA SER A 287 -27.27 1.71 0.49
C SER A 287 -26.07 2.29 1.23
N ASN A 288 -25.33 3.23 0.64
CA ASN A 288 -24.20 3.87 1.31
C ASN A 288 -24.65 4.58 2.59
N PHE A 289 -25.78 5.30 2.56
CA PHE A 289 -26.29 6.02 3.72
C PHE A 289 -26.58 5.10 4.93
N GLU A 290 -27.07 3.87 4.69
CA GLU A 290 -27.41 2.91 5.76
C GLU A 290 -26.18 2.49 6.60
N TYR A 291 -25.00 2.45 5.97
CA TYR A 291 -23.76 1.98 6.58
C TYR A 291 -22.87 3.10 7.12
N LEU A 292 -23.24 4.36 6.89
CA LEU A 292 -22.41 5.51 7.28
C LEU A 292 -22.78 6.03 8.68
N PRO A 293 -21.79 6.53 9.45
CA PRO A 293 -22.03 7.17 10.75
C PRO A 293 -22.59 8.59 10.59
N MET A 294 -23.68 8.76 9.86
CA MET A 294 -24.33 10.06 9.63
C MET A 294 -25.36 10.38 10.71
N THR A 295 -25.63 11.67 10.92
CA THR A 295 -26.72 12.11 11.80
C THR A 295 -28.09 11.77 11.20
N ASN A 296 -29.01 11.25 12.02
CA ASN A 296 -30.36 10.82 11.62
C ASN A 296 -31.16 11.86 10.82
N ASN A 297 -30.94 13.17 11.05
CA ASN A 297 -31.68 14.22 10.32
C ASN A 297 -31.36 14.27 8.81
N ARG A 298 -30.28 13.64 8.35
CA ARG A 298 -29.90 13.67 6.93
C ARG A 298 -30.71 12.71 6.07
N SER A 299 -31.25 11.61 6.62
CA SER A 299 -32.04 10.66 5.82
C SER A 299 -33.24 11.35 5.19
N HIS A 300 -33.95 12.15 5.99
CA HIS A 300 -35.08 12.96 5.53
C HIS A 300 -34.69 13.92 4.39
N ILE A 301 -33.48 14.51 4.43
CA ILE A 301 -33.01 15.39 3.36
C ILE A 301 -32.82 14.60 2.06
N PHE A 302 -32.24 13.40 2.12
CA PHE A 302 -32.06 12.55 0.94
C PHE A 302 -33.38 11.99 0.38
N GLU A 303 -34.35 11.72 1.24
CA GLU A 303 -35.72 11.37 0.83
C GLU A 303 -36.39 12.53 0.07
N GLU A 304 -36.27 13.75 0.59
CA GLU A 304 -36.79 14.95 -0.08
C GLU A 304 -36.07 15.22 -1.41
N LEU A 305 -34.73 15.08 -1.44
CA LEU A 305 -33.95 15.17 -2.67
C LEU A 305 -34.48 14.22 -3.76
N ARG A 306 -34.76 12.96 -3.39
CA ARG A 306 -35.35 11.98 -4.31
C ARG A 306 -36.74 12.42 -4.79
N ALA A 307 -37.58 12.94 -3.91
CA ALA A 307 -38.93 13.40 -4.26
C ALA A 307 -38.90 14.59 -5.24
N VAL A 308 -38.09 15.61 -4.94
CA VAL A 308 -37.93 16.83 -5.76
C VAL A 308 -37.32 16.49 -7.12
N PHE A 309 -36.35 15.57 -7.17
CA PHE A 309 -35.75 15.11 -8.42
C PHE A 309 -36.77 14.40 -9.31
N LYS A 310 -37.58 13.49 -8.75
CA LYS A 310 -38.65 12.78 -9.49
C LYS A 310 -39.70 13.74 -10.05
N LYS A 311 -40.00 14.81 -9.33
CA LYS A 311 -40.89 15.90 -9.78
C LYS A 311 -40.25 16.82 -10.83
N LYS A 312 -39.00 16.56 -11.24
CA LYS A 312 -38.23 17.38 -12.21
C LYS A 312 -38.06 18.84 -11.76
N GLN A 313 -38.10 19.08 -10.45
CA GLN A 313 -37.91 20.41 -9.87
C GLN A 313 -36.41 20.70 -9.76
N TRP A 314 -35.74 20.87 -10.90
CA TRP A 314 -34.28 20.88 -11.00
C TRP A 314 -33.61 21.96 -10.14
N LEU A 315 -34.17 23.17 -10.12
CA LEU A 315 -33.64 24.26 -9.31
C LEU A 315 -33.76 23.97 -7.81
N ALA A 316 -34.90 23.46 -7.37
CA ALA A 316 -35.11 23.08 -5.98
C ALA A 316 -34.20 21.92 -5.57
N PHE A 317 -34.01 20.93 -6.45
CA PHE A 317 -33.06 19.85 -6.21
C PHE A 317 -31.65 20.40 -6.07
N TYR A 318 -31.18 21.21 -7.02
CA TYR A 318 -29.84 21.78 -6.99
C TYR A 318 -29.60 22.62 -5.72
N ALA A 319 -30.58 23.45 -5.35
CA ALA A 319 -30.52 24.28 -4.14
C ALA A 319 -30.43 23.45 -2.86
N LEU A 320 -31.18 22.33 -2.78
CA LEU A 320 -31.17 21.44 -1.62
C LEU A 320 -29.90 20.56 -1.59
N ALA A 321 -29.45 20.09 -2.75
CA ALA A 321 -28.38 19.10 -2.91
C ALA A 321 -26.98 19.71 -2.73
N LEU A 322 -26.75 20.91 -3.24
CA LEU A 322 -25.44 21.54 -3.25
C LEU A 322 -24.85 21.72 -1.83
N PRO A 323 -25.61 22.19 -0.81
CA PRO A 323 -25.14 22.23 0.57
C PRO A 323 -24.88 20.84 1.17
N GLN A 324 -25.53 19.78 0.67
CA GLN A 324 -25.30 18.42 1.18
C GLN A 324 -23.92 17.90 0.83
N VAL A 325 -23.30 18.34 -0.27
CA VAL A 325 -21.92 17.96 -0.59
C VAL A 325 -20.96 18.38 0.53
N GLU A 326 -21.03 19.66 0.93
CA GLU A 326 -20.26 20.14 2.08
C GLU A 326 -20.69 19.48 3.40
N GLY A 327 -22.00 19.24 3.54
CA GLY A 327 -22.54 18.52 4.68
C GLY A 327 -21.91 17.14 4.85
N VAL A 328 -21.73 16.37 3.77
CA VAL A 328 -21.09 15.04 3.80
C VAL A 328 -19.62 15.16 4.17
N PHE A 329 -18.87 16.09 3.58
CA PHE A 329 -17.48 16.34 3.99
C PHE A 329 -17.37 16.71 5.47
N ALA A 330 -18.31 17.49 6.02
CA ALA A 330 -18.33 17.80 7.44
C ALA A 330 -18.54 16.54 8.31
N GLU A 331 -19.34 15.57 7.88
CA GLU A 331 -19.47 14.28 8.57
C GLU A 331 -18.18 13.46 8.46
N MET A 332 -17.52 13.44 7.30
CA MET A 332 -16.23 12.76 7.13
C MET A 332 -15.19 13.32 8.13
N VAL A 333 -15.05 14.66 8.21
CA VAL A 333 -14.16 15.32 9.17
C VAL A 333 -14.53 14.98 10.61
N LYS A 334 -15.82 14.98 10.94
CA LYS A 334 -16.31 14.63 12.28
C LYS A 334 -16.03 13.17 12.64
N SER A 335 -16.06 12.27 11.67
CA SER A 335 -15.74 10.86 11.85
C SER A 335 -14.23 10.65 12.05
N ALA A 336 -13.40 11.33 11.28
CA ALA A 336 -11.94 11.33 11.45
C ALA A 336 -11.51 11.97 12.77
N ASN A 337 -11.96 13.19 13.04
CA ASN A 337 -11.62 13.96 14.22
C ASN A 337 -12.82 14.79 14.72
N PRO A 338 -13.57 14.29 15.73
CA PRO A 338 -14.78 14.94 16.21
C PRO A 338 -14.55 16.29 16.91
N ARG A 339 -13.30 16.61 17.28
CA ARG A 339 -12.91 17.91 17.87
C ARG A 339 -12.28 18.86 16.87
N SER A 340 -12.20 18.47 15.60
CA SER A 340 -11.56 19.30 14.58
C SER A 340 -12.31 20.62 14.41
N GLY A 341 -11.60 21.73 14.64
CA GLY A 341 -12.10 23.07 14.30
C GLY A 341 -12.30 23.27 12.80
N VAL A 342 -11.90 22.31 11.95
CA VAL A 342 -12.14 22.33 10.49
C VAL A 342 -13.61 22.10 10.14
N ILE A 343 -14.39 21.44 11.03
CA ILE A 343 -15.81 21.14 10.78
C ILE A 343 -16.62 22.43 10.52
N THR A 344 -16.26 23.55 11.15
CA THR A 344 -16.94 24.84 10.99
C THR A 344 -16.33 25.74 9.92
N LYS A 345 -15.25 25.30 9.27
CA LYS A 345 -14.59 26.03 8.19
C LYS A 345 -15.28 25.82 6.83
N ALA A 346 -14.72 26.43 5.79
CA ALA A 346 -15.23 26.32 4.42
C ALA A 346 -15.07 24.89 3.86
N LEU A 347 -15.80 24.61 2.78
CA LEU A 347 -15.72 23.33 2.06
C LEU A 347 -14.28 22.94 1.74
N SER A 348 -13.47 23.85 1.19
CA SER A 348 -12.07 23.58 0.83
C SER A 348 -11.24 23.07 2.00
N ASP A 349 -11.39 23.67 3.19
CA ASP A 349 -10.66 23.23 4.39
C ASP A 349 -11.09 21.82 4.82
N LYS A 350 -12.38 21.49 4.68
CA LYS A 350 -12.91 20.16 5.00
C LYS A 350 -12.37 19.11 4.05
N VAL A 351 -12.43 19.37 2.74
CA VAL A 351 -11.90 18.48 1.70
C VAL A 351 -10.43 18.19 1.97
N ARG A 352 -9.62 19.24 2.19
CA ARG A 352 -8.20 19.13 2.50
C ARG A 352 -7.91 18.24 3.70
N SER A 353 -8.72 18.34 4.76
CA SER A 353 -8.52 17.51 5.96
C SER A 353 -8.88 16.03 5.78
N VAL A 354 -9.66 15.68 4.76
CA VAL A 354 -10.06 14.29 4.46
C VAL A 354 -9.12 13.64 3.43
N ARG A 355 -8.36 14.42 2.64
CA ARG A 355 -7.44 13.88 1.62
C ARG A 355 -6.55 12.72 2.11
N PRO A 356 -5.91 12.79 3.29
CA PRO A 356 -5.03 11.72 3.75
C PRO A 356 -5.72 10.37 3.97
N ASP A 357 -7.05 10.37 4.18
CA ASP A 357 -7.83 9.16 4.49
C ASP A 357 -8.40 8.49 3.23
N TYR A 358 -8.06 8.97 2.03
CA TYR A 358 -8.56 8.46 0.75
C TYR A 358 -7.48 8.42 -0.35
N GLU A 359 -7.19 7.22 -0.84
CA GLU A 359 -6.11 6.92 -1.81
C GLU A 359 -6.25 7.72 -3.12
N LEU A 360 -7.47 7.88 -3.65
CA LEU A 360 -7.70 8.59 -4.92
C LEU A 360 -8.01 10.08 -4.73
N SER A 361 -7.69 10.65 -3.57
CA SER A 361 -7.99 12.05 -3.27
C SER A 361 -7.32 13.02 -4.25
N ASP A 362 -6.10 12.73 -4.70
CA ASP A 362 -5.38 13.58 -5.67
C ASP A 362 -6.03 13.63 -7.04
N VAL A 363 -6.81 12.61 -7.40
CA VAL A 363 -7.53 12.56 -8.69
C VAL A 363 -8.90 13.23 -8.58
N TYR A 364 -9.59 13.09 -7.45
CA TYR A 364 -11.01 13.45 -7.35
C TYR A 364 -11.28 14.70 -6.52
N PHE A 365 -10.44 15.05 -5.54
CA PHE A 365 -10.81 16.06 -4.54
C PHE A 365 -10.54 17.49 -4.99
N ASP A 366 -9.70 17.73 -5.99
CA ASP A 366 -9.42 19.08 -6.48
C ASP A 366 -10.69 19.78 -7.02
N TYR A 367 -11.60 19.04 -7.67
CA TYR A 367 -12.91 19.57 -8.05
C TYR A 367 -13.71 20.05 -6.83
N TYR A 368 -13.76 19.27 -5.76
CA TYR A 368 -14.51 19.61 -4.54
C TYR A 368 -13.83 20.71 -3.72
N GLU A 369 -12.49 20.77 -3.74
CA GLU A 369 -11.71 21.74 -2.99
C GLU A 369 -11.69 23.11 -3.67
N TYR A 370 -11.67 23.17 -5.00
CA TYR A 370 -11.41 24.40 -5.74
C TYR A 370 -12.53 24.86 -6.66
N GLU A 371 -13.25 23.94 -7.32
CA GLU A 371 -14.23 24.31 -8.35
C GLU A 371 -15.66 24.35 -7.81
N LEU A 372 -16.07 23.37 -7.01
CA LEU A 372 -17.39 23.35 -6.40
C LEU A 372 -17.65 24.57 -5.47
N PRO A 373 -16.69 25.05 -4.65
CA PRO A 373 -16.89 26.24 -3.82
C PRO A 373 -17.23 27.49 -4.64
N LYS A 374 -16.62 27.67 -5.82
CA LYS A 374 -16.94 28.79 -6.73
C LYS A 374 -18.39 28.71 -7.19
N GLN A 375 -18.82 27.51 -7.62
CA GLN A 375 -20.20 27.26 -8.07
C GLN A 375 -21.21 27.50 -6.94
N ARG A 376 -20.89 27.04 -5.72
CA ARG A 376 -21.70 27.26 -4.53
C ARG A 376 -21.81 28.73 -4.18
N ASN A 377 -20.69 29.44 -4.08
CA ASN A 377 -20.68 30.85 -3.71
C ASN A 377 -21.46 31.67 -4.73
N SER A 378 -21.25 31.43 -6.03
CA SER A 378 -22.03 32.07 -7.09
C SER A 378 -23.52 31.83 -6.91
N PHE A 379 -23.94 30.59 -6.69
CA PHE A 379 -25.36 30.26 -6.51
C PHE A 379 -25.95 30.85 -5.23
N SER A 380 -25.22 30.83 -4.12
CA SER A 380 -25.67 31.41 -2.84
C SER A 380 -25.83 32.93 -2.91
N HIS A 381 -25.04 33.62 -3.75
CA HIS A 381 -25.15 35.07 -3.92
C HIS A 381 -26.23 35.48 -4.94
N THR A 382 -26.36 34.77 -6.06
CA THR A 382 -27.27 35.18 -7.13
C THR A 382 -28.62 34.48 -7.08
N GLY A 383 -28.71 33.28 -6.50
CA GLY A 383 -29.88 32.40 -6.58
C GLY A 383 -30.18 31.89 -8.00
N VAL A 384 -29.37 32.27 -9.00
CA VAL A 384 -29.61 31.98 -10.41
C VAL A 384 -28.65 30.90 -10.89
N VAL A 385 -29.18 29.91 -11.58
CA VAL A 385 -28.38 28.86 -12.22
C VAL A 385 -28.86 28.66 -13.66
N GLN A 386 -27.92 28.70 -14.61
CA GLN A 386 -28.20 28.33 -15.99
C GLN A 386 -28.20 26.80 -16.11
N ASN A 387 -29.05 26.26 -16.99
CA ASN A 387 -29.16 24.82 -17.23
C ASN A 387 -29.36 24.00 -15.93
N ALA A 388 -30.32 24.44 -15.09
CA ALA A 388 -30.60 23.85 -13.78
C ALA A 388 -30.71 22.32 -13.80
N LYS A 389 -31.25 21.74 -14.89
CA LYS A 389 -31.32 20.29 -15.10
C LYS A 389 -29.94 19.63 -15.13
N LEU A 390 -29.00 20.16 -15.91
CA LEU A 390 -27.65 19.61 -16.02
C LEU A 390 -26.87 19.80 -14.72
N LYS A 391 -27.07 20.93 -14.03
CA LYS A 391 -26.49 21.16 -12.70
C LYS A 391 -27.07 20.23 -11.63
N ALA A 392 -28.37 19.92 -11.70
CA ALA A 392 -28.98 18.91 -10.85
C ALA A 392 -28.37 17.52 -11.12
N TYR A 393 -28.09 17.17 -12.38
CA TYR A 393 -27.38 15.92 -12.70
C TYR A 393 -25.94 15.93 -12.19
N ASP A 394 -25.19 17.02 -12.36
CA ASP A 394 -23.83 17.16 -11.79
C ASP A 394 -23.84 16.87 -10.29
N THR A 395 -24.73 17.55 -9.55
CA THR A 395 -24.78 17.45 -8.09
C THR A 395 -25.33 16.12 -7.62
N LEU A 396 -26.24 15.48 -8.35
CA LEU A 396 -26.69 14.13 -8.02
C LEU A 396 -25.52 13.14 -8.04
N ILE A 397 -24.70 13.17 -9.10
CA ILE A 397 -23.54 12.29 -9.20
C ILE A 397 -22.46 12.70 -8.19
N ASP A 398 -22.28 14.01 -7.93
CA ASP A 398 -21.37 14.47 -6.89
C ASP A 398 -21.73 13.90 -5.52
N LEU A 399 -23.02 13.85 -5.18
CA LEU A 399 -23.52 13.28 -3.93
C LEU A 399 -23.35 11.77 -3.85
N GLU A 400 -23.63 11.04 -4.94
CA GLU A 400 -23.41 9.60 -4.98
C GLU A 400 -21.93 9.27 -4.80
N HIS A 401 -21.05 9.94 -5.55
CA HIS A 401 -19.60 9.77 -5.46
C HIS A 401 -19.09 10.02 -4.04
N ILE A 402 -19.39 11.16 -3.41
CA ILE A 402 -18.89 11.44 -2.05
C ILE A 402 -19.46 10.49 -0.99
N LEU A 403 -20.66 9.95 -1.16
CA LEU A 403 -21.19 8.92 -0.25
C LEU A 403 -20.44 7.60 -0.41
N SER A 404 -20.08 7.24 -1.65
CA SER A 404 -19.24 6.08 -1.94
C SER A 404 -17.83 6.26 -1.34
N VAL A 405 -17.22 7.44 -1.52
CA VAL A 405 -15.94 7.82 -0.90
C VAL A 405 -16.03 7.75 0.62
N TYR A 406 -17.10 8.28 1.23
CA TYR A 406 -17.25 8.20 2.68
C TYR A 406 -17.29 6.75 3.16
N ALA A 407 -17.96 5.89 2.40
CA ALA A 407 -18.03 4.48 2.73
C ALA A 407 -16.66 3.81 2.59
N SER A 408 -15.80 4.24 1.66
CA SER A 408 -14.48 3.65 1.43
C SER A 408 -13.35 4.25 2.28
N LEU A 409 -13.59 5.30 3.06
CA LEU A 409 -12.57 5.88 3.95
C LEU A 409 -11.98 4.83 4.90
N GLU A 410 -10.66 4.89 5.08
CA GLU A 410 -9.92 4.07 6.04
C GLU A 410 -10.10 4.58 7.48
N ASN A 411 -11.35 4.68 7.92
CA ASN A 411 -11.72 5.27 9.20
C ASN A 411 -12.29 4.21 10.16
N PRO A 412 -11.79 4.12 11.43
CA PRO A 412 -12.29 3.14 12.39
C PRO A 412 -13.80 3.24 12.68
N LEU A 413 -14.37 4.44 12.68
CA LEU A 413 -15.81 4.63 12.92
C LEU A 413 -16.66 4.12 11.75
N VAL A 414 -16.23 4.40 10.51
CA VAL A 414 -16.91 3.91 9.31
C VAL A 414 -16.86 2.38 9.27
N ALA A 415 -15.68 1.79 9.52
CA ALA A 415 -15.51 0.35 9.57
C ALA A 415 -16.39 -0.31 10.64
N ILE A 416 -16.46 0.27 11.84
CA ILE A 416 -17.34 -0.23 12.91
C ILE A 416 -18.79 -0.16 12.51
N HIS A 417 -19.27 0.97 11.98
CA HIS A 417 -20.67 1.09 11.56
C HIS A 417 -21.04 0.02 10.51
N LYS A 418 -20.16 -0.22 9.54
CA LYS A 418 -20.32 -1.32 8.58
C LYS A 418 -20.41 -2.69 9.26
N THR A 419 -19.49 -2.99 10.19
CA THR A 419 -19.50 -4.25 10.94
C THR A 419 -20.78 -4.45 11.75
N LEU A 420 -21.24 -3.42 12.47
CA LEU A 420 -22.44 -3.46 13.29
C LEU A 420 -23.71 -3.69 12.48
N ARG A 421 -23.77 -3.15 11.26
CA ARG A 421 -24.89 -3.30 10.33
C ARG A 421 -24.88 -4.64 9.59
N ASN A 422 -23.73 -5.03 9.02
CA ASN A 422 -23.64 -6.24 8.18
C ASN A 422 -23.82 -7.54 8.97
N ARG A 423 -23.31 -7.61 10.22
CA ARG A 423 -23.42 -8.80 11.07
C ARG A 423 -23.05 -10.11 10.35
N ASN A 424 -21.95 -10.08 9.60
CA ASN A 424 -21.52 -11.22 8.80
C ASN A 424 -20.75 -12.23 9.67
N LEU A 425 -21.32 -13.43 9.86
CA LEU A 425 -20.73 -14.50 10.67
C LEU A 425 -19.35 -14.94 10.16
N LYS A 426 -19.10 -14.83 8.84
CA LYS A 426 -17.82 -15.24 8.23
C LYS A 426 -16.65 -14.38 8.69
N ASP A 427 -16.93 -13.16 9.17
CA ASP A 427 -15.89 -12.26 9.67
C ASP A 427 -15.46 -12.62 11.11
N PHE A 428 -16.15 -13.55 11.76
CA PHE A 428 -15.98 -13.91 13.17
C PHE A 428 -15.89 -15.44 13.40
N THR A 429 -15.21 -16.15 12.50
CA THR A 429 -15.02 -17.61 12.60
C THR A 429 -13.78 -18.00 13.41
N ASP A 430 -12.85 -17.07 13.65
CA ASP A 430 -11.61 -17.29 14.38
C ASP A 430 -11.24 -16.07 15.25
N PHE A 431 -10.21 -16.21 16.09
CA PHE A 431 -9.77 -15.10 16.95
C PHE A 431 -9.22 -13.91 16.16
N LYS A 432 -8.75 -14.09 14.91
CA LYS A 432 -8.21 -12.99 14.08
C LYS A 432 -9.33 -12.05 13.66
N GLY A 433 -10.50 -12.58 13.30
CA GLY A 433 -11.70 -11.80 13.00
C GLY A 433 -12.15 -10.91 14.17
N PHE A 434 -12.22 -11.49 15.37
CA PHE A 434 -12.51 -10.74 16.60
C PHE A 434 -11.41 -9.72 16.92
N ALA A 435 -10.14 -10.09 16.77
CA ALA A 435 -9.01 -9.18 17.00
C ALA A 435 -9.09 -7.96 16.09
N LYS A 436 -9.45 -8.13 14.80
CA LYS A 436 -9.67 -7.02 13.86
C LYS A 436 -10.75 -6.07 14.37
N TYR A 437 -11.90 -6.59 14.82
CA TYR A 437 -12.98 -5.78 15.40
C TYR A 437 -12.54 -5.04 16.67
N PHE A 438 -11.88 -5.72 17.62
CA PHE A 438 -11.41 -5.08 18.84
C PHE A 438 -10.32 -4.04 18.58
N ASN A 439 -9.48 -4.25 17.56
CA ASN A 439 -8.50 -3.25 17.15
C ASN A 439 -9.19 -1.97 16.65
N LEU A 440 -10.24 -2.10 15.83
CA LEU A 440 -11.06 -0.97 15.40
C LEU A 440 -11.68 -0.24 16.61
N LEU A 441 -12.24 -0.99 17.56
CA LEU A 441 -12.79 -0.40 18.79
C LEU A 441 -11.73 0.35 19.60
N ASN A 442 -10.53 -0.22 19.71
CA ASN A 442 -9.44 0.41 20.45
C ASN A 442 -8.97 1.70 19.75
N ALA A 443 -8.92 1.70 18.41
CA ALA A 443 -8.56 2.84 17.58
C ALA A 443 -9.59 3.98 17.58
N LEU A 444 -10.83 3.74 18.00
CA LEU A 444 -11.84 4.81 18.08
C LEU A 444 -11.42 5.95 19.04
N PRO A 445 -11.54 7.21 18.61
CA PRO A 445 -11.47 8.39 19.48
C PRO A 445 -12.40 8.29 20.70
N LYS A 446 -11.96 8.82 21.84
CA LYS A 446 -12.71 8.76 23.12
C LYS A 446 -14.09 9.40 22.99
N GLU A 447 -14.21 10.44 22.19
CA GLU A 447 -15.43 11.21 21.97
C GLU A 447 -16.48 10.35 21.25
N HIS A 448 -16.08 9.52 20.29
CA HIS A 448 -16.99 8.58 19.63
C HIS A 448 -17.43 7.48 20.59
N LYS A 449 -16.50 6.92 21.39
CA LYS A 449 -16.81 5.92 22.43
C LYS A 449 -17.81 6.42 23.47
N SER A 450 -17.82 7.72 23.75
CA SER A 450 -18.74 8.35 24.70
C SER A 450 -20.15 8.60 24.16
N LYS A 451 -20.41 8.42 22.85
CA LYS A 451 -21.74 8.63 22.25
C LYS A 451 -22.72 7.55 22.73
N PRO A 452 -23.87 7.91 23.34
CA PRO A 452 -24.83 6.94 23.86
C PRO A 452 -25.32 5.95 22.81
N ASP A 453 -25.70 6.43 21.62
CA ASP A 453 -26.26 5.59 20.55
C ASP A 453 -25.26 4.54 20.07
N LEU A 454 -23.99 4.92 19.90
CA LEU A 454 -22.93 3.99 19.52
C LEU A 454 -22.68 2.98 20.64
N LYS A 455 -22.65 3.42 21.90
CA LYS A 455 -22.46 2.52 23.05
C LYS A 455 -23.56 1.45 23.12
N ILE A 456 -24.82 1.84 22.93
CA ILE A 456 -25.96 0.92 22.89
C ILE A 456 -25.82 -0.08 21.73
N ALA A 457 -25.46 0.41 20.53
CA ALA A 457 -25.26 -0.45 19.36
C ALA A 457 -24.11 -1.45 19.56
N LEU A 458 -23.01 -1.00 20.16
CA LEU A 458 -21.86 -1.84 20.51
C LEU A 458 -22.22 -2.88 21.58
N ASP A 459 -22.90 -2.49 22.65
CA ASP A 459 -23.34 -3.41 23.69
C ASP A 459 -24.29 -4.48 23.10
N ASN A 460 -25.25 -4.10 22.26
CA ASN A 460 -26.14 -5.03 21.58
C ASN A 460 -25.38 -5.99 20.66
N PHE A 461 -24.43 -5.49 19.86
CA PHE A 461 -23.64 -6.33 18.97
C PHE A 461 -22.74 -7.30 19.74
N ASN A 462 -22.07 -6.82 20.79
CA ASN A 462 -21.19 -7.65 21.60
C ASN A 462 -21.95 -8.78 22.32
N GLN A 463 -23.14 -8.50 22.86
CA GLN A 463 -23.92 -9.50 23.58
C GLN A 463 -24.73 -10.40 22.64
N ASN A 464 -25.50 -9.84 21.71
CA ASN A 464 -26.47 -10.62 20.95
C ASN A 464 -25.87 -11.23 19.68
N PHE A 465 -24.82 -10.64 19.12
CA PHE A 465 -24.19 -11.15 17.90
C PHE A 465 -22.89 -11.89 18.21
N LEU A 466 -21.91 -11.23 18.83
CA LEU A 466 -20.60 -11.85 19.07
C LEU A 466 -20.66 -13.00 20.07
N ARG A 467 -21.39 -12.83 21.18
CA ARG A 467 -21.49 -13.88 22.20
C ARG A 467 -22.45 -14.99 21.77
N GLU A 468 -23.69 -14.66 21.43
CA GLU A 468 -24.72 -15.66 21.12
C GLU A 468 -24.58 -16.28 19.73
N ALA A 469 -24.43 -15.47 18.67
CA ALA A 469 -24.44 -15.97 17.29
C ALA A 469 -23.07 -16.49 16.82
N CYS A 470 -21.97 -15.84 17.23
CA CYS A 470 -20.62 -16.25 16.83
C CYS A 470 -19.94 -17.23 17.81
N SER A 471 -20.59 -17.56 18.94
CA SER A 471 -20.06 -18.47 19.98
C SER A 471 -18.62 -18.15 20.41
N ILE A 472 -18.42 -16.92 20.89
CA ILE A 472 -17.09 -16.43 21.29
C ILE A 472 -16.38 -17.33 22.32
N GLU A 473 -17.13 -18.03 23.18
CA GLU A 473 -16.59 -18.98 24.15
C GLU A 473 -15.85 -20.15 23.46
N GLY A 474 -16.38 -20.65 22.34
CA GLY A 474 -15.72 -21.67 21.54
C GLY A 474 -14.42 -21.15 20.90
N ILE A 475 -14.44 -19.90 20.44
CA ILE A 475 -13.24 -19.25 19.86
C ILE A 475 -12.16 -19.03 20.92
N VAL A 476 -12.52 -18.65 22.15
CA VAL A 476 -11.58 -18.50 23.27
C VAL A 476 -10.88 -19.84 23.58
N ARG A 477 -11.64 -20.94 23.63
CA ARG A 477 -11.08 -22.28 23.88
C ARG A 477 -10.16 -22.73 22.74
N ASN A 478 -10.53 -22.47 21.50
CA ASN A 478 -9.68 -22.76 20.35
C ASN A 478 -8.39 -21.91 20.35
N ALA A 479 -8.48 -20.64 20.77
CA ALA A 479 -7.31 -19.77 20.89
C ALA A 479 -6.36 -20.24 21.99
N GLU A 480 -6.87 -20.73 23.12
CA GLU A 480 -6.06 -21.33 24.20
C GLU A 480 -5.16 -22.45 23.67
N ALA A 481 -5.72 -23.39 22.91
CA ALA A 481 -4.96 -24.51 22.35
C ALA A 481 -3.78 -24.07 21.46
N ASN A 482 -3.89 -22.90 20.83
CA ASN A 482 -2.86 -22.36 19.95
C ASN A 482 -1.77 -21.56 20.69
N ILE A 483 -2.03 -21.07 21.91
CA ILE A 483 -1.08 -20.24 22.68
C ILE A 483 0.15 -21.05 23.09
N ASP A 484 -0.05 -22.19 23.77
CA ASP A 484 1.05 -22.92 24.40
C ASP A 484 2.02 -23.52 23.38
N PHE A 485 1.48 -24.09 22.30
CA PHE A 485 2.30 -24.62 21.22
C PHE A 485 2.96 -23.51 20.40
N GLY A 486 2.19 -22.51 19.98
CA GLY A 486 2.65 -21.46 19.08
C GLY A 486 3.75 -20.58 19.67
N PHE A 487 3.64 -20.18 20.94
CA PHE A 487 4.61 -19.27 21.54
C PHE A 487 5.91 -19.97 21.96
N SER A 488 5.82 -21.22 22.42
CA SER A 488 7.00 -22.04 22.70
C SER A 488 7.81 -22.29 21.44
N ASP A 489 7.15 -22.65 20.33
CA ASP A 489 7.78 -22.82 19.04
C ASP A 489 8.40 -21.52 18.51
N LEU A 490 7.65 -20.41 18.56
CA LEU A 490 8.15 -19.09 18.12
C LEU A 490 9.39 -18.64 18.91
N TRP A 491 9.42 -18.89 20.22
CA TRP A 491 10.62 -18.63 21.04
C TRP A 491 11.79 -19.55 20.66
N SER A 492 11.53 -20.82 20.36
CA SER A 492 12.54 -21.77 19.89
C SER A 492 13.17 -21.34 18.57
N ARG A 493 12.35 -20.90 17.61
CA ARG A 493 12.80 -20.35 16.32
C ARG A 493 13.60 -19.06 16.51
N CYS A 494 13.16 -18.19 17.41
CA CYS A 494 13.87 -16.95 17.75
C CYS A 494 15.29 -17.25 18.28
N LYS A 495 15.42 -18.19 19.23
CA LYS A 495 16.74 -18.65 19.74
C LYS A 495 17.62 -19.29 18.66
N SER A 496 17.01 -20.01 17.74
CA SER A 496 17.73 -20.68 16.64
C SER A 496 18.23 -19.69 15.59
N SER A 497 17.46 -18.63 15.34
CA SER A 497 17.75 -17.62 14.32
C SER A 497 18.67 -16.51 14.82
N ILE A 498 18.69 -16.25 16.12
CA ILE A 498 19.48 -15.19 16.75
C ILE A 498 20.48 -15.82 17.72
N PRO A 499 21.75 -16.03 17.31
CA PRO A 499 22.78 -16.72 18.11
C PRO A 499 22.95 -16.15 19.52
N GLU A 500 22.78 -14.83 19.67
CA GLU A 500 22.88 -14.10 20.93
C GLU A 500 21.81 -14.53 21.95
N PHE A 501 20.73 -15.17 21.51
CA PHE A 501 19.67 -15.70 22.36
C PHE A 501 19.84 -17.17 22.75
N GLN A 502 20.80 -17.90 22.17
CA GLN A 502 20.98 -19.34 22.43
C GLN A 502 21.28 -19.66 23.89
N ASN A 503 22.03 -18.78 24.57
CA ASN A 503 22.39 -18.95 25.98
C ASN A 503 21.40 -18.30 26.96
N ILE A 504 20.32 -17.71 26.44
CA ILE A 504 19.32 -17.03 27.26
C ILE A 504 18.23 -18.03 27.66
N VAL A 505 18.20 -18.37 28.95
CA VAL A 505 17.26 -19.34 29.53
C VAL A 505 15.81 -18.90 29.33
N SER A 506 15.54 -17.60 29.38
CA SER A 506 14.20 -17.03 29.19
C SER A 506 14.25 -15.64 28.59
N TRP A 507 13.33 -15.34 27.66
CA TRP A 507 13.11 -14.01 27.11
C TRP A 507 12.88 -12.95 28.21
N ARG A 508 12.39 -13.36 29.40
CA ARG A 508 12.21 -12.48 30.57
C ARG A 508 13.51 -11.79 31.03
N ALA A 509 14.67 -12.36 30.70
CA ALA A 509 15.98 -11.78 31.01
C ALA A 509 16.43 -10.68 30.04
N ILE A 510 15.59 -10.33 29.06
CA ILE A 510 15.86 -9.34 28.03
C ILE A 510 14.82 -8.22 28.11
N ASN A 511 15.22 -7.07 28.64
CA ASN A 511 14.36 -5.88 28.67
C ASN A 511 14.60 -4.98 27.45
N LYS A 512 13.73 -3.99 27.25
CA LYS A 512 13.80 -3.06 26.12
C LYS A 512 15.14 -2.32 26.00
N PRO A 513 15.75 -1.78 27.07
CA PRO A 513 17.09 -1.18 26.99
C PRO A 513 18.19 -2.14 26.53
N LYS A 514 18.13 -3.41 26.99
CA LYS A 514 19.09 -4.44 26.56
C LYS A 514 18.92 -4.80 25.08
N LEU A 515 17.68 -4.88 24.59
CA LEU A 515 17.41 -5.05 23.15
C LEU A 515 17.96 -3.89 22.33
N GLN A 516 17.73 -2.65 22.76
CA GLN A 516 18.25 -1.46 22.08
C GLN A 516 19.78 -1.49 21.96
N LYS A 517 20.46 -1.89 23.03
CA LYS A 517 21.93 -2.03 23.02
C LYS A 517 22.39 -3.11 22.04
N LEU A 518 21.72 -4.26 22.01
CA LEU A 518 22.05 -5.36 21.09
C LEU A 518 21.80 -4.97 19.62
N LEU A 519 20.76 -4.17 19.34
CA LEU A 519 20.45 -3.69 17.99
C LEU A 519 21.46 -2.69 17.40
N LEU A 520 22.39 -2.19 18.22
CA LEU A 520 23.56 -1.44 17.71
C LEU A 520 24.59 -2.37 17.04
N GLU A 521 24.51 -3.67 17.30
CA GLU A 521 25.36 -4.67 16.66
C GLU A 521 24.73 -5.06 15.31
N GLU A 522 25.42 -4.74 14.21
CA GLU A 522 24.90 -4.91 12.84
C GLU A 522 24.41 -6.34 12.55
N LYS A 523 25.18 -7.34 13.00
CA LYS A 523 24.84 -8.76 12.85
C LYS A 523 23.57 -9.15 13.61
N PHE A 524 23.39 -8.61 14.82
CA PHE A 524 22.19 -8.86 15.61
C PHE A 524 20.97 -8.22 14.93
N LYS A 525 21.14 -7.00 14.40
CA LYS A 525 20.09 -6.30 13.64
C LYS A 525 19.68 -7.10 12.39
N GLU A 526 20.64 -7.63 11.63
CA GLU A 526 20.38 -8.43 10.42
C GLU A 526 19.65 -9.74 10.76
N ASN A 527 20.13 -10.51 11.73
CA ASN A 527 19.46 -11.74 12.18
C ASN A 527 18.04 -11.49 12.71
N SER A 528 17.84 -10.35 13.40
CA SER A 528 16.53 -9.96 13.90
C SER A 528 15.58 -9.62 12.76
N LYS A 529 16.07 -8.91 11.73
CA LYS A 529 15.30 -8.59 10.53
C LYS A 529 14.87 -9.86 9.81
N ASP A 530 15.80 -10.78 9.58
CA ASP A 530 15.50 -12.08 8.95
C ASP A 530 14.46 -12.86 9.75
N PHE A 531 14.62 -12.94 11.08
CA PHE A 531 13.64 -13.64 11.94
C PHE A 531 12.23 -13.08 11.75
N PHE A 532 12.05 -11.76 11.82
CA PHE A 532 10.73 -11.15 11.64
C PHE A 532 10.22 -11.28 10.21
N GLN A 533 11.10 -11.23 9.20
CA GLN A 533 10.70 -11.44 7.81
C GLN A 533 10.19 -12.87 7.57
N PHE A 534 10.81 -13.89 8.18
CA PHE A 534 10.43 -15.30 8.00
C PHE A 534 9.31 -15.77 8.95
N ASN A 535 9.00 -15.02 10.00
CA ASN A 535 7.98 -15.38 11.00
C ASN A 535 6.92 -14.27 11.20
N ASP A 536 6.72 -13.40 10.21
CA ASP A 536 5.79 -12.27 10.34
C ASP A 536 4.36 -12.75 10.60
N GLU A 537 3.96 -13.87 10.00
CA GLU A 537 2.62 -14.45 10.22
C GLU A 537 2.43 -14.90 11.66
N GLU A 538 3.38 -15.64 12.25
CA GLU A 538 3.31 -16.09 13.63
C GLU A 538 3.36 -14.92 14.64
N VAL A 539 4.15 -13.89 14.33
CA VAL A 539 4.19 -12.66 15.13
C VAL A 539 2.85 -11.91 15.03
N SER A 540 2.25 -11.82 13.84
CA SER A 540 0.93 -11.25 13.61
C SER A 540 -0.18 -12.05 14.33
N ILE A 541 -0.05 -13.38 14.39
CA ILE A 541 -0.92 -14.25 15.19
C ILE A 541 -0.80 -13.90 16.68
N ALA A 542 0.41 -13.77 17.21
CA ALA A 542 0.63 -13.43 18.62
C ALA A 542 0.04 -12.06 18.99
N ILE A 543 0.23 -11.05 18.13
CA ILE A 543 -0.37 -9.72 18.27
C ILE A 543 -1.90 -9.81 18.24
N SER A 544 -2.44 -10.57 17.28
CA SER A 544 -3.88 -10.79 17.16
C SER A 544 -4.47 -11.46 18.41
N MET A 545 -3.78 -12.44 18.98
CA MET A 545 -4.18 -13.08 20.25
C MET A 545 -4.21 -12.09 21.41
N LYS A 546 -3.21 -11.21 21.52
CA LYS A 546 -3.22 -10.14 22.54
C LYS A 546 -4.45 -9.26 22.43
N ILE A 547 -4.74 -8.78 21.22
CA ILE A 547 -5.88 -7.91 20.95
C ILE A 547 -7.19 -8.66 21.23
N PHE A 548 -7.26 -9.93 20.83
CA PHE A 548 -8.41 -10.80 21.07
C PHE A 548 -8.69 -10.97 22.57
N PHE A 549 -7.77 -11.53 23.37
CA PHE A 549 -8.02 -11.79 24.79
C PHE A 549 -8.31 -10.50 25.58
N TYR A 550 -7.57 -9.43 25.31
CA TYR A 550 -7.84 -8.13 25.92
C TYR A 550 -9.21 -7.58 25.51
N GLY A 551 -9.60 -7.76 24.25
CA GLY A 551 -10.89 -7.31 23.75
C GLY A 551 -12.06 -8.11 24.33
N VAL A 552 -11.93 -9.43 24.44
CA VAL A 552 -12.93 -10.30 25.09
C VAL A 552 -13.12 -9.88 26.54
N GLU A 553 -12.04 -9.73 27.30
CA GLU A 553 -12.11 -9.31 28.71
C GLU A 553 -12.79 -7.94 28.86
N ASN A 554 -12.37 -6.94 28.11
CA ASN A 554 -12.83 -5.56 28.32
C ASN A 554 -14.15 -5.22 27.63
N HIS A 555 -14.37 -5.70 26.40
CA HIS A 555 -15.52 -5.31 25.59
C HIS A 555 -16.70 -6.29 25.67
N ILE A 556 -16.43 -7.57 25.95
CA ILE A 556 -17.48 -8.60 26.06
C ILE A 556 -17.88 -8.84 27.51
N TYR A 557 -16.90 -9.10 28.38
CA TYR A 557 -17.15 -9.42 29.79
C TYR A 557 -16.91 -8.25 30.76
N LYS A 558 -16.57 -7.06 30.26
CA LYS A 558 -16.47 -5.81 31.06
C LYS A 558 -15.54 -5.98 32.28
N GLY A 559 -14.39 -6.63 32.08
CA GLY A 559 -13.38 -6.90 33.11
C GLY A 559 -13.62 -8.16 33.95
N HIS A 560 -14.71 -8.89 33.72
CA HIS A 560 -15.00 -10.14 34.42
C HIS A 560 -14.48 -11.33 33.62
N ARG A 561 -14.01 -12.38 34.29
CA ARG A 561 -13.56 -13.63 33.64
C ARG A 561 -14.53 -14.76 34.01
N PRO A 562 -15.32 -15.28 33.06
CA PRO A 562 -16.23 -16.39 33.34
C PRO A 562 -15.48 -17.61 33.86
N ASP A 563 -16.08 -18.33 34.81
CA ASP A 563 -15.47 -19.53 35.42
C ASP A 563 -15.05 -20.57 34.38
N GLU A 564 -15.91 -20.76 33.39
CA GLU A 564 -15.72 -21.69 32.26
C GLU A 564 -14.61 -21.29 31.28
N LEU A 565 -14.09 -20.06 31.35
CA LEU A 565 -12.97 -19.55 30.54
C LEU A 565 -11.73 -19.20 31.38
N LYS A 566 -11.77 -19.39 32.72
CA LYS A 566 -10.66 -19.04 33.62
C LYS A 566 -9.33 -19.64 33.18
N ARG A 567 -9.36 -20.90 32.73
CA ARG A 567 -8.16 -21.61 32.24
C ARG A 567 -7.55 -20.90 31.03
N ALA A 568 -8.33 -20.64 29.99
CA ALA A 568 -7.88 -19.93 28.79
C ALA A 568 -7.28 -18.56 29.11
N PHE A 569 -7.93 -17.79 29.99
CA PHE A 569 -7.39 -16.51 30.45
C PHE A 569 -6.10 -16.66 31.26
N GLN A 570 -5.98 -17.69 32.10
CA GLN A 570 -4.74 -17.97 32.83
C GLN A 570 -3.59 -18.34 31.88
N THR A 571 -3.85 -19.22 30.90
CA THR A 571 -2.89 -19.58 29.85
C THR A 571 -2.42 -18.35 29.10
N TRP A 572 -3.34 -17.43 28.75
CA TRP A 572 -2.97 -16.13 28.17
C TRP A 572 -2.12 -15.29 29.13
N GLU A 573 -2.51 -15.16 30.40
CA GLU A 573 -1.78 -14.38 31.41
C GLU A 573 -0.33 -14.84 31.59
N ASP A 574 -0.09 -16.15 31.60
CA ASP A 574 1.24 -16.73 31.74
C ASP A 574 2.15 -16.37 30.55
N ASN A 575 1.54 -16.11 29.39
CA ASN A 575 2.19 -15.87 28.11
C ASN A 575 2.17 -14.40 27.64
N LYS A 576 1.30 -13.53 28.17
CA LYS A 576 1.10 -12.15 27.68
C LYS A 576 2.38 -11.32 27.68
N SER A 577 3.28 -11.64 28.61
CA SER A 577 4.54 -10.95 28.81
C SER A 577 5.56 -11.30 27.71
N PHE A 578 5.49 -12.49 27.13
CA PHE A 578 6.25 -12.87 25.94
C PHE A 578 5.77 -12.09 24.70
N VAL A 579 4.45 -12.00 24.50
CA VAL A 579 3.88 -11.24 23.38
C VAL A 579 4.22 -9.75 23.49
N LYS A 580 4.20 -9.20 24.71
CA LYS A 580 4.67 -7.83 24.96
C LYS A 580 6.13 -7.66 24.55
N TRP A 581 6.99 -8.60 24.95
CA TRP A 581 8.40 -8.61 24.57
C TRP A 581 8.59 -8.68 23.04
N LEU A 582 7.83 -9.53 22.33
CA LEU A 582 7.87 -9.61 20.86
C LEU A 582 7.48 -8.28 20.18
N ILE A 583 6.42 -7.63 20.66
CA ILE A 583 5.98 -6.32 20.15
C ILE A 583 7.05 -5.25 20.39
N ASP A 584 7.57 -5.19 21.61
CA ASP A 584 8.65 -4.27 21.96
C ASP A 584 9.87 -4.52 21.07
N PHE A 585 10.21 -5.78 20.80
CA PHE A 585 11.33 -6.16 19.94
C PHE A 585 11.12 -5.75 18.47
N LYS A 586 9.97 -6.07 17.87
CA LYS A 586 9.62 -5.65 16.50
C LYS A 586 9.64 -4.12 16.36
N SER A 587 9.13 -3.39 17.36
CA SER A 587 9.08 -1.91 17.33
C SER A 587 10.44 -1.22 17.35
N LEU A 588 11.51 -1.93 17.71
CA LEU A 588 12.86 -1.38 17.72
C LEU A 588 13.57 -1.52 16.37
N ILE A 589 12.92 -2.10 15.37
CA ILE A 589 13.43 -2.25 14.01
C ILE A 589 12.53 -1.40 13.10
N PRO A 590 12.85 -0.11 12.90
CA PRO A 590 11.96 0.84 12.22
C PRO A 590 11.62 0.41 10.79
N GLU A 591 12.53 -0.30 10.12
CA GLU A 591 12.33 -0.81 8.75
C GLU A 591 11.28 -1.95 8.66
N LEU A 592 10.67 -2.36 9.77
CA LEU A 592 9.62 -3.37 9.85
C LEU A 592 8.26 -2.79 10.31
N LEU A 593 8.14 -1.46 10.41
CA LEU A 593 6.94 -0.75 10.86
C LEU A 593 6.10 -0.17 9.71
N ASP A 594 6.29 -0.70 8.50
CA ASP A 594 5.49 -0.37 7.32
C ASP A 594 4.17 -1.16 7.27
#